data_AF-A0A923XVI4-F1
#
_entry.id   AF-A0A923XVI4-F1
#
_cell.length_a   1.000
_cell.length_b   1.000
_cell.length_c   1.000
_cell.angle_alpha   90.00
_cell.angle_beta   90.00
_cell.angle_gamma   90.00
#
_symmetry.space_group_name_H-M   'P 1'
#
loop_
_entity.id
_entity.type
_entity.pdbx_description
1 polymer ?
#
loop_
_entity_poly.entity_id
_entity_poly.type
_entity_poly.pdbx_seq_one_letter_code
_entity_poly.pdbx_strand_id
1 'polypeptide(L)'
;VVAALVAVPGIGRWTAEIYAMFALGRADVFAPGDLALQEAARLLFELDKRPSEKELRAMSLAWSPWRSVAARILWAYYRVAKSREGIT
;
A
#
# COMPACT_ATOMS: atom_id res chain seq x y z
N VAL A 1 -7.80 13.90 7.18
CA VAL A 1 -8.93 13.17 6.54
C VAL A 1 -9.04 11.72 7.02
N VAL A 2 -7.96 10.92 7.00
CA VAL A 2 -8.00 9.51 7.44
C VAL A 2 -8.61 9.35 8.85
N ALA A 3 -8.16 10.14 9.83
CA ALA A 3 -8.70 10.10 11.20
C ALA A 3 -10.21 10.42 11.26
N ALA A 4 -10.69 11.34 10.43
CA ALA A 4 -12.11 11.68 10.38
C ALA A 4 -12.95 10.54 9.77
N LEU A 5 -12.41 9.86 8.76
CA LEU A 5 -13.07 8.69 8.16
C LEU A 5 -13.11 7.50 9.13
N VAL A 6 -12.02 7.24 9.86
CA VAL A 6 -11.94 6.14 10.84
C VAL A 6 -12.88 6.34 12.03
N ALA A 7 -13.32 7.58 12.31
CA ALA A 7 -14.32 7.83 13.34
C ALA A 7 -15.72 7.31 12.97
N VAL A 8 -15.98 6.97 11.71
CA VAL A 8 -17.25 6.40 11.26
C VAL A 8 -17.26 4.88 11.49
N PRO A 9 -18.27 4.34 12.22
CA PRO A 9 -18.38 2.89 12.43
C PRO A 9 -18.35 2.11 11.12
N GLY A 10 -17.55 1.05 11.08
CA GLY A 10 -17.35 0.22 9.87
C GLY A 10 -16.24 0.69 8.94
N ILE A 11 -15.64 1.87 9.15
CA ILE A 11 -14.50 2.33 8.37
C ILE A 11 -13.19 2.07 9.12
N GLY A 12 -12.47 1.02 8.70
CA GLY A 12 -11.11 0.74 9.17
C GLY A 12 -10.06 1.69 8.56
N ARG A 13 -8.86 1.72 9.15
CA ARG A 13 -7.74 2.55 8.68
C ARG A 13 -7.38 2.29 7.22
N TRP A 14 -7.28 1.02 6.83
CA TRP A 14 -7.00 0.63 5.44
C TRP A 14 -8.06 1.20 4.48
N THR A 15 -9.35 1.04 4.79
CA THR A 15 -10.45 1.58 3.97
C THR A 15 -10.36 3.10 3.84
N ALA A 16 -10.07 3.80 4.93
CA ALA A 16 -9.89 5.24 4.93
C ALA A 16 -8.67 5.71 4.09
N GLU A 17 -7.56 4.97 4.15
CA GLU A 17 -6.36 5.24 3.34
C GLU A 17 -6.65 5.01 1.84
N ILE A 18 -7.30 3.91 1.48
CA ILE A 18 -7.72 3.61 0.09
C ILE A 18 -8.68 4.68 -0.44
N TYR A 19 -9.69 5.08 0.35
CA TYR A 19 -10.61 6.15 -0.04
C TYR A 19 -9.88 7.48 -0.25
N ALA A 20 -8.96 7.84 0.65
CA ALA A 20 -8.18 9.06 0.51
C ALA A 20 -7.29 9.06 -0.75
N MET A 21 -6.73 7.91 -1.12
CA MET A 21 -5.90 7.77 -2.33
C MET A 21 -6.73 7.91 -3.61
N PHE A 22 -7.84 7.17 -3.73
CA PHE A 22 -8.57 7.05 -5.00
C PHE A 22 -9.73 8.03 -5.15
N ALA A 23 -10.58 8.16 -4.14
CA ALA A 23 -11.76 9.04 -4.21
C ALA A 23 -11.38 10.50 -4.02
N LEU A 24 -10.42 10.79 -3.12
CA LEU A 24 -9.98 12.16 -2.83
C LEU A 24 -8.71 12.58 -3.57
N GLY A 25 -8.11 11.68 -4.36
CA GLY A 25 -6.93 11.98 -5.17
C GLY A 25 -5.70 12.43 -4.37
N ARG A 26 -5.56 12.03 -3.10
CA ARG A 26 -4.42 12.44 -2.27
C ARG A 26 -3.16 11.73 -2.76
N ALA A 27 -2.16 12.49 -3.19
CA ALA A 27 -0.91 11.97 -3.75
C ALA A 27 0.06 11.40 -2.70
N ASP A 28 -0.05 11.84 -1.45
CA ASP A 28 0.85 11.46 -0.35
C ASP A 28 0.15 10.61 0.73
N VAL A 29 -0.57 9.57 0.33
CA VAL A 29 -1.20 8.59 1.22
C VAL A 29 -0.71 7.20 0.84
N PHE A 30 -0.56 6.32 1.83
CA PHE A 30 -0.12 4.95 1.63
C PHE A 30 -0.94 4.04 2.53
N ALA A 31 -1.35 2.87 2.02
CA ALA A 31 -2.13 1.87 2.75
C ALA A 31 -1.25 0.67 3.15
N PRO A 32 -0.35 0.78 4.12
CA PRO A 32 0.65 -0.26 4.41
C PRO A 32 0.04 -1.56 4.98
N GLY A 33 -1.24 -1.55 5.38
CA GLY A 33 -1.98 -2.75 5.77
C GLY A 33 -2.37 -3.64 4.58
N ASP A 34 -2.16 -3.17 3.35
CA ASP A 34 -2.48 -3.93 2.13
C ASP A 34 -1.49 -5.07 1.91
N LEU A 35 -1.98 -6.31 1.93
CA LEU A 35 -1.14 -7.50 1.79
C LEU A 35 -0.44 -7.59 0.43
N ALA A 36 -1.04 -7.06 -0.64
CA ALA A 36 -0.40 -7.04 -1.95
C ALA A 36 0.73 -6.02 -1.98
N LEU A 37 0.60 -4.85 -1.34
CA LEU A 37 1.71 -3.90 -1.20
C LEU A 37 2.85 -4.46 -0.36
N GLN A 38 2.54 -5.14 0.74
CA GLN A 38 3.56 -5.80 1.56
C GLN A 38 4.30 -6.89 0.77
N GLU A 39 3.58 -7.74 0.04
CA GLU A 39 4.21 -8.77 -0.80
C GLU A 39 4.99 -8.17 -1.98
N ALA A 40 4.46 -7.12 -2.61
CA ALA A 40 5.16 -6.38 -3.66
C ALA A 40 6.48 -5.81 -3.16
N ALA A 41 6.49 -5.21 -1.97
CA ALA A 41 7.70 -4.67 -1.35
C ALA A 41 8.71 -5.78 -1.03
N ARG A 42 8.23 -6.93 -0.51
CA ARG A 42 9.10 -8.09 -0.27
C ARG A 42 9.79 -8.54 -1.55
N LEU A 43 9.03 -8.70 -2.64
CA LEU A 43 9.55 -9.12 -3.93
C LEU A 43 10.48 -8.09 -4.56
N LEU A 44 10.10 -6.81 -4.56
CA LEU A 44 10.85 -5.73 -5.20
C LEU A 44 12.18 -5.43 -4.52
N PHE A 45 12.21 -5.49 -3.19
CA PHE A 45 13.41 -5.22 -2.39
C PHE A 45 14.12 -6.50 -1.94
N GLU A 46 13.72 -7.66 -2.47
CA GLU A 46 14.32 -8.97 -2.18
C GLU A 46 14.42 -9.26 -0.67
N LEU A 47 13.38 -8.89 0.08
CA LEU A 47 13.35 -9.07 1.53
C LEU A 47 13.09 -10.53 1.89
N ASP A 48 13.77 -11.02 2.93
CA ASP A 48 13.62 -12.39 3.44
C ASP A 48 12.17 -12.71 3.84
N LYS A 49 11.47 -11.72 4.40
CA LYS A 49 10.09 -11.84 4.86
C LYS A 49 9.25 -10.64 4.45
N ARG A 50 7.93 -10.86 4.39
CA ARG A 50 6.97 -9.79 4.15
C ARG A 50 7.10 -8.72 5.25
N PRO A 51 7.30 -7.43 4.91
CA PRO A 51 7.34 -6.37 5.89
C PRO A 51 5.96 -6.24 6.57
N SER A 52 5.97 -6.08 7.89
CA SER A 52 4.79 -5.73 8.66
C SER A 52 4.25 -4.35 8.24
N GLU A 53 3.01 -4.03 8.64
CA GLU A 53 2.43 -2.71 8.38
C GLU A 53 3.35 -1.59 8.89
N LYS A 54 3.95 -1.77 10.07
CA LYS A 54 4.84 -0.77 10.69
C LYS A 54 6.11 -0.56 9.87
N GLU A 55 6.75 -1.65 9.45
CA GLU A 55 7.98 -1.61 8.64
C GLU A 55 7.68 -0.97 7.28
N LEU A 56 6.62 -1.40 6.59
CA LEU A 56 6.25 -0.85 5.31
C LEU A 56 5.84 0.63 5.41
N ARG A 57 5.16 1.03 6.50
CA ARG A 57 4.84 2.43 6.77
C ARG A 57 6.12 3.27 6.85
N ALA A 58 7.16 2.79 7.53
CA ALA A 58 8.45 3.47 7.62
C ALA A 58 9.16 3.53 6.24
N MET A 59 9.20 2.41 5.50
CA MET A 59 9.77 2.36 4.15
C MET A 59 9.10 3.38 3.21
N SER A 60 7.77 3.51 3.30
CA SER A 60 6.99 4.39 2.43
C SER A 60 7.35 5.88 2.57
N LEU A 61 7.97 6.29 3.68
CA LEU A 61 8.36 7.69 3.89
C LEU A 61 9.38 8.17 2.84
N ALA A 62 10.22 7.26 2.32
CA ALA A 62 11.17 7.58 1.25
C ALA A 62 10.49 7.97 -0.07
N TRP A 63 9.20 7.68 -0.25
CA TRP A 63 8.44 8.01 -1.46
C TRP A 63 7.57 9.25 -1.31
N SER A 64 7.60 9.92 -0.15
CA SER A 64 6.91 11.21 0.01
C SER A 64 7.56 12.25 -0.92
N PRO A 65 6.77 13.13 -1.60
CA PRO A 65 5.34 13.37 -1.43
C PRO A 65 4.42 12.55 -2.37
N TRP A 66 4.91 11.47 -2.95
CA TRP A 66 4.23 10.69 -4.01
C TRP A 66 3.90 9.26 -3.59
N ARG A 67 3.64 9.02 -2.29
CA ARG A 67 3.40 7.68 -1.76
C ARG A 67 2.25 6.94 -2.45
N SER A 68 1.19 7.65 -2.86
CA SER A 68 0.08 7.03 -3.59
C SER A 68 0.48 6.56 -4.99
N VAL A 69 1.44 7.26 -5.61
CA VAL A 69 2.01 6.85 -6.90
C VAL A 69 2.88 5.60 -6.73
N ALA A 70 3.71 5.58 -5.68
CA ALA A 70 4.51 4.40 -5.35
C ALA A 70 3.62 3.16 -5.09
N ALA A 71 2.51 3.32 -4.35
CA ALA A 71 1.55 2.24 -4.14
C ALA A 71 0.98 1.69 -5.46
N ARG A 72 0.63 2.56 -6.41
CA ARG A 72 0.14 2.15 -7.74
C ARG A 72 1.18 1.38 -8.54
N ILE A 73 2.44 1.81 -8.48
CA ILE A 73 3.56 1.10 -9.12
C ILE A 73 3.75 -0.27 -8.47
N LEU A 74 3.72 -0.35 -7.14
CA LEU A 74 3.83 -1.61 -6.39
C LEU A 74 2.70 -2.59 -6.74
N TRP A 75 1.45 -2.14 -6.84
CA TRP A 75 0.34 -3.00 -7.28
C TRP A 75 0.50 -3.46 -8.73
N ALA A 76 0.96 -2.59 -9.63
CA ALA A 76 1.23 -2.96 -11.01
C ALA A 76 2.36 -4.01 -11.09
N TYR A 77 3.43 -3.81 -10.33
CA TYR A 77 4.53 -4.76 -10.20
C TYR A 77 4.06 -6.10 -9.62
N TYR A 78 3.27 -6.08 -8.54
CA TYR A 78 2.70 -7.28 -7.92
C TYR A 78 1.92 -8.12 -8.92
N ARG A 79 1.07 -7.49 -9.74
CA ARG A 79 0.31 -8.17 -10.80
C ARG A 79 1.22 -8.87 -11.80
N VAL A 80 2.30 -8.20 -12.25
CA VAL A 80 3.25 -8.77 -13.20
C VAL A 80 4.06 -9.91 -12.56
N ALA A 81 4.54 -9.71 -11.33
CA ALA A 81 5.30 -10.71 -10.59
C ALA A 81 4.48 -11.98 -10.34
N LYS A 82 3.23 -11.85 -9.87
CA LYS A 82 2.33 -12.99 -9.65
C LYS A 82 1.84 -13.65 -10.93
N SER A 83 1.72 -12.90 -12.04
CA SER A 83 1.43 -13.50 -13.34
C SER A 83 2.59 -14.36 -13.86
N ARG A 84 3.84 -14.04 -13.51
CA ARG A 84 5.03 -14.84 -13.88
C ARG A 84 5.19 -16.09 -13.03
N GLU A 85 4.72 -16.07 -11.79
CA GLU A 85 4.75 -17.22 -10.88
C GLU A 85 3.75 -18.32 -11.26
N GLY A 86 2.90 -18.11 -12.28
CA GLY A 86 1.94 -19.10 -12.76
C GLY A 86 0.84 -19.34 -11.73
N ILE A 87 -0.22 -18.53 -11.79
CA ILE A 87 -1.49 -18.93 -11.16
C ILE A 87 -1.94 -20.21 -11.86
N THR A 88 -1.73 -21.34 -11.20
CA THR A 88 -2.41 -22.61 -11.43
C THR A 88 -3.50 -22.74 -10.38
#